data_AF-A0A2N8F1T3-F1
#
_entry.id   AF-A0A2N8F1T3-F1
#
_cell.length_a   1.000
_cell.length_b   1.000
_cell.length_c   1.000
_cell.angle_alpha   90.00
_cell.angle_beta   90.00
_cell.angle_gamma   90.00
#
_symmetry.space_group_name_H-M   'P 1'
#
loop_
_entity.id
_entity.type
_entity.pdbx_description
1 polymer ?
#
loop_
_entity_poly.entity_id
_entity_poly.type
_entity_poly.pdbx_seq_one_letter_code
_entity_poly.pdbx_strand_id
1 'polypeptide(L)'
;MNAILEAARLQGQASISRKAWVTKGGTKVHLWELSSGGVILLKHSRGEGFFQPIKLEEPMEMVVDRFRNKCGHKVFSPNGL
;
A
#
# COMPACT_ATOMS: atom_id res chain seq x y z
N MET A 1 -12.93 3.77 14.00
CA MET A 1 -12.18 2.50 13.81
C MET A 1 -10.80 2.84 13.26
N ASN A 2 -9.70 2.27 13.80
CA ASN A 2 -8.33 2.66 13.43
C ASN A 2 -7.85 1.85 12.22
N ALA A 3 -7.62 2.50 11.08
CA ALA A 3 -7.22 1.85 9.84
C ALA A 3 -5.87 1.10 9.93
N ILE A 4 -4.99 1.50 10.86
CA ILE A 4 -3.73 0.78 11.11
C ILE A 4 -4.01 -0.56 11.79
N LEU A 5 -4.95 -0.62 12.72
CA LEU A 5 -5.37 -1.87 13.37
C LEU A 5 -6.04 -2.82 12.37
N GLU A 6 -6.87 -2.29 11.45
CA GLU A 6 -7.45 -3.09 10.38
C GLU A 6 -6.38 -3.60 9.40
N ALA A 7 -5.33 -2.82 9.12
CA ALA A 7 -4.26 -3.27 8.25
C ALA A 7 -3.44 -4.39 8.93
N ALA A 8 -3.19 -4.27 10.23
CA ALA A 8 -2.57 -5.34 11.02
C ALA A 8 -3.45 -6.60 11.04
N ARG A 9 -4.78 -6.45 11.13
CA ARG A 9 -5.73 -7.57 11.04
C ARG A 9 -5.69 -8.25 9.67
N LEU A 10 -5.59 -7.48 8.57
CA LEU A 10 -5.47 -8.01 7.21
C LEU A 10 -4.11 -8.69 6.96
N GLN A 11 -3.04 -8.18 7.58
CA GLN A 11 -1.74 -8.82 7.57
C GLN A 11 -1.81 -10.19 8.28
N GLY A 12 -2.53 -10.27 9.39
CA GLY A 12 -2.65 -11.49 10.17
C GLY A 12 -1.28 -11.96 10.66
N GLN A 13 -0.93 -13.22 10.38
CA GLN A 13 0.39 -13.79 10.73
C GLN A 13 1.43 -13.63 9.61
N ALA A 14 1.08 -13.10 8.45
CA ALA A 14 2.03 -12.92 7.36
C ALA A 14 3.05 -11.83 7.72
N SER A 15 4.30 -12.00 7.30
CA SER A 15 5.33 -10.99 7.42
C SER A 15 5.28 -10.04 6.21
N ILE A 16 5.78 -8.81 6.38
CA ILE A 16 5.87 -7.87 5.25
C ILE A 16 7.21 -8.10 4.54
N SER A 17 7.16 -8.60 3.31
CA SER A 17 8.34 -8.91 2.49
C SER A 17 8.91 -7.65 1.81
N ARG A 18 8.02 -6.85 1.19
CA ARG A 18 8.38 -5.62 0.51
C ARG A 18 7.46 -4.48 0.93
N LYS A 19 7.98 -3.26 0.87
CA LYS A 19 7.24 -2.05 1.18
C LYS A 19 7.41 -1.08 0.02
N ALA A 20 6.36 -0.37 -0.33
CA ALA A 20 6.44 0.82 -1.15
C ALA A 20 5.43 1.85 -0.64
N TRP A 21 5.58 3.08 -1.11
CA TRP A 21 4.52 4.06 -0.96
C TRP A 21 4.42 4.90 -2.22
N VAL A 22 3.21 5.36 -2.47
CA VAL A 22 2.86 6.23 -3.58
C VAL A 22 2.38 7.54 -3.03
N THR A 23 2.88 8.65 -3.55
CA THR A 23 2.36 9.98 -3.21
C THR A 23 1.76 10.64 -4.44
N LYS A 24 0.63 11.31 -4.24
CA LYS A 24 -0.02 12.19 -5.23
C LYS A 24 -0.70 13.33 -4.51
N GLY A 25 -0.17 14.55 -4.67
CA GLY A 25 -0.68 15.72 -3.96
C GLY A 25 -0.73 15.48 -2.44
N GLY A 26 -1.90 15.69 -1.83
CA GLY A 26 -2.14 15.43 -0.41
C GLY A 26 -2.42 13.97 -0.03
N THR A 27 -2.38 13.03 -0.98
CA THR A 27 -2.63 11.61 -0.72
C THR A 27 -1.33 10.80 -0.70
N LYS A 28 -1.19 9.95 0.31
CA LYS A 28 -0.16 8.91 0.42
C LYS A 28 -0.81 7.53 0.47
N VAL A 29 -0.36 6.61 -0.35
CA VAL A 29 -0.79 5.21 -0.34
C VAL A 29 0.38 4.36 0.11
N HIS A 30 0.20 3.59 1.17
CA HIS A 30 1.16 2.60 1.63
C HIS A 30 0.83 1.26 0.98
N LEU A 31 1.86 0.60 0.47
CA LEU A 31 1.78 -0.72 -0.15
C LEU A 31 2.71 -1.66 0.62
N TRP A 32 2.15 -2.74 1.16
CA TRP A 32 2.90 -3.75 1.91
C TRP A 32 2.64 -5.13 1.31
N GLU A 33 3.66 -5.71 0.72
CA GLU A 33 3.58 -7.08 0.21
C GLU A 33 3.71 -8.07 1.36
N LEU A 34 2.81 -9.05 1.37
CA LEU A 34 2.79 -10.09 2.38
C LEU A 34 3.59 -11.30 1.92
N SER A 35 4.27 -11.98 2.85
CA SER A 35 4.97 -13.24 2.58
C SER A 35 4.04 -14.36 2.11
N SER A 36 2.76 -14.31 2.48
CA SER A 36 1.72 -15.21 2.00
C SER A 36 1.25 -14.91 0.57
N GLY A 37 1.77 -13.85 -0.06
CA GLY A 37 1.25 -13.28 -1.30
C GLY A 37 0.19 -12.21 -1.08
N GLY A 38 0.02 -11.39 -2.12
CA GLY A 38 -0.85 -10.22 -2.11
C GLY A 38 -0.23 -8.98 -1.46
N VAL A 39 -0.94 -7.86 -1.57
CA VAL A 39 -0.49 -6.54 -1.12
C VAL A 39 -1.57 -5.86 -0.31
N ILE A 40 -1.21 -5.37 0.86
CA ILE A 40 -2.07 -4.46 1.62
C ILE A 40 -1.88 -3.05 1.08
N LEU A 41 -3.00 -2.44 0.69
CA LEU A 41 -3.09 -1.05 0.28
C LEU A 41 -3.77 -0.26 1.39
N LEU A 42 -3.05 0.72 1.94
CA LEU A 42 -3.58 1.65 2.93
C LEU A 42 -3.44 3.09 2.42
N LYS A 43 -4.57 3.76 2.18
CA LYS A 43 -4.60 5.15 1.73
C LYS A 43 -4.71 6.10 2.92
N HIS A 44 -3.93 7.17 2.87
CA HIS A 44 -3.95 8.31 3.79
C HIS A 44 -4.12 9.60 2.98
N SER A 45 -5.15 10.40 3.26
CA SER A 45 -5.39 11.69 2.62
C SER A 45 -5.27 12.81 3.65
N ARG A 46 -4.53 13.86 3.31
CA ARG A 46 -4.36 15.04 4.16
C ARG A 46 -5.73 15.73 4.34
N GLY A 47 -6.23 15.75 5.58
CA GLY A 47 -7.52 16.34 5.94
C GLY A 47 -8.64 15.32 6.16
N GLU A 48 -8.54 14.12 5.59
CA GLU A 48 -9.54 13.05 5.74
C GLU A 48 -9.01 11.88 6.60
N GLY A 49 -7.69 11.78 6.77
CA GLY A 49 -7.06 10.72 7.55
C GLY A 49 -6.90 9.42 6.76
N PHE A 50 -6.92 8.28 7.47
CA PHE A 50 -6.74 6.97 6.87
C PHE A 50 -8.06 6.37 6.41
N PHE A 51 -8.04 5.84 5.19
CA PHE A 51 -9.12 5.03 4.65
C PHE A 51 -8.97 3.58 5.09
N GLN A 52 -10.05 2.82 4.96
CA GLN A 52 -10.02 1.39 5.22
C GLN A 52 -8.97 0.70 4.32
N PRO A 53 -8.08 -0.11 4.90
CA PRO A 53 -7.10 -0.85 4.12
C PRO A 53 -7.77 -1.96 3.32
N ILE A 54 -7.18 -2.29 2.18
CA ILE A 54 -7.67 -3.32 1.26
C ILE A 54 -6.53 -4.31 1.03
N LYS A 55 -6.82 -5.60 1.03
CA LYS A 55 -5.89 -6.63 0.57
C LYS A 55 -6.15 -6.91 -0.91
N LEU A 56 -5.13 -6.74 -1.72
CA LEU A 56 -5.08 -7.09 -3.13
C LEU A 56 -4.41 -8.47 -3.26
N GLU A 57 -4.89 -9.31 -4.14
CA GLU A 57 -4.28 -10.63 -4.41
C GLU A 57 -3.17 -10.54 -5.44
N GLU A 58 -3.04 -9.41 -6.13
CA GLU A 58 -2.02 -9.16 -7.14
C GLU A 58 -0.61 -8.98 -6.54
N PRO A 59 0.45 -9.32 -7.30
CA PRO A 59 1.83 -9.09 -6.88
C PRO A 59 2.17 -7.60 -6.81
N MET A 60 3.13 -7.28 -5.94
CA MET A 60 3.58 -5.91 -5.67
C MET A 60 3.98 -5.14 -6.94
N GLU A 61 4.68 -5.80 -7.86
CA GLU A 61 5.12 -5.22 -9.14
C GLU A 61 3.92 -4.72 -9.96
N MET A 62 2.89 -5.54 -10.12
CA MET A 62 1.70 -5.17 -10.88
C MET A 62 0.95 -4.00 -10.23
N VAL A 63 0.84 -4.00 -8.90
CA VAL A 63 0.18 -2.91 -8.16
C VAL A 63 0.96 -1.61 -8.32
N VAL A 64 2.29 -1.66 -8.20
CA VAL A 64 3.15 -0.49 -8.36
C VAL A 64 3.13 0.02 -9.80
N ASP A 65 3.21 -0.84 -10.80
CA ASP A 65 3.20 -0.43 -12.20
C ASP A 65 1.91 0.26 -12.59
N ARG A 66 0.76 -0.16 -12.03
CA ARG A 66 -0.51 0.58 -12.16
C ARG A 66 -0.42 2.01 -11.63
N PHE A 67 0.36 2.26 -10.57
CA PHE A 67 0.58 3.62 -10.07
C PHE A 67 1.59 4.40 -10.91
N ARG A 68 2.69 3.77 -11.34
CA ARG A 68 3.68 4.38 -12.23
C ARG A 68 3.06 4.85 -13.55
N ASN A 69 2.13 4.06 -14.10
CA ASN A 69 1.42 4.37 -15.34
C ASN A 69 0.38 5.49 -15.20
N LYS A 70 0.05 5.95 -13.98
CA LYS A 70 -0.92 7.03 -13.77
C LYS A 70 -0.20 8.36 -13.57
N CYS A 71 -0.55 9.36 -14.38
CA CYS A 71 -0.01 10.72 -14.25
C CYS A 71 -0.12 11.29 -12.82
N GLY A 72 0.98 11.90 -12.36
CA GLY A 72 1.07 12.61 -11.09
C GLY A 72 1.31 11.74 -9.85
N HIS A 73 1.49 10.44 -10.00
CA HIS A 73 1.89 9.55 -8.90
C HIS A 73 3.41 9.41 -8.85
N LYS A 74 3.98 9.49 -7.65
CA LYS A 74 5.39 9.21 -7.39
C LYS A 74 5.48 7.96 -6.52
N VAL A 75 6.10 6.91 -7.05
CA VAL A 75 6.27 5.64 -6.33
C VAL A 75 7.68 5.56 -5.75
N PHE A 76 7.77 5.14 -4.49
CA PHE A 76 9.03 4.92 -3.79
C PHE A 76 9.04 3.51 -3.22
N SER A 77 10.11 2.76 -3.47
CA SER A 77 10.37 1.45 -2.85
C SER A 77 11.79 1.41 -2.29
N PRO A 78 11.96 1.30 -0.96
CA PRO A 78 13.27 1.27 -0.32
C PRO A 78 14.12 0.04 -0.67
N ASN A 79 13.49 -1.09 -1.04
CA ASN A 79 14.20 -2.35 -1.30
C ASN A 79 14.39 -2.62 -2.81
N GLY A 80 14.21 -1.60 -3.65
CA GLY A 80 14.02 -1.80 -5.09
C GLY A 80 12.64 -2.36 -5.41
N LEU A 81 12.27 -2.33 -6.68
CA LEU A 81 11.09 -3.00 -7.22
C LEU A 81 11.53 -3.86 -8.38
#